data_AF-H9CZK3-F1
#
_entry.id   AF-H9CZK3-F1
#
_cell.length_a   1.000
_cell.length_b   1.000
_cell.length_c   1.000
_cell.angle_alpha   90.00
_cell.angle_beta   90.00
_cell.angle_gamma   90.00
#
_symmetry.space_group_name_H-M   'P 1'
#
loop_
_entity.id
_entity.type
_entity.pdbx_description
1 polymer ?
#
loop_
_entity_poly.entity_id
_entity_poly.type
_entity_poly.pdbx_seq_one_letter_code
_entity_poly.pdbx_strand_id
1 'polypeptide(L)'
;RPRDSIGGMGKTTLAKMVFNHEVIKAHFDKTMWVCVSKPFVIINILEGIFQSLLNTSSGLNSKEALLLRLQKEMQGKKYFLVLDDV
;
A
#
# COMPACT_ATOMS: atom_id res chain seq x y z
N ARG A 1 19.66 3.67 -19.99
CA ARG A 1 20.14 3.56 -18.59
C ARG A 1 19.47 4.66 -17.77
N PRO A 2 18.47 4.36 -16.93
CA PRO A 2 17.97 5.35 -15.99
C PRO A 2 18.92 5.41 -14.80
N ARG A 3 19.34 6.62 -14.44
CA ARG A 3 20.21 6.89 -13.29
C ARG A 3 19.42 6.58 -12.03
N ASP A 4 20.01 5.77 -11.14
CA ASP A 4 19.45 5.45 -9.85
C ASP A 4 19.14 6.73 -9.06
N SER A 5 17.87 6.85 -8.72
CA SER A 5 17.23 7.96 -8.04
C SER A 5 17.78 8.14 -6.63
N ILE A 6 18.57 9.20 -6.39
CA ILE A 6 18.77 9.88 -5.10
C ILE A 6 18.64 8.93 -3.89
N GLY A 7 19.64 8.07 -3.68
CA GLY A 7 19.76 7.32 -2.44
C GLY A 7 20.01 8.30 -1.30
N GLY A 8 18.99 8.63 -0.51
CA GLY A 8 19.15 9.36 0.76
C GLY A 8 18.32 10.63 1.01
N MET A 9 17.69 11.30 0.02
CA MET A 9 17.01 12.60 0.26
C MET A 9 15.58 12.53 0.84
N GLY A 10 15.27 11.60 1.74
CA GLY A 10 14.01 11.69 2.49
C GLY A 10 12.73 11.50 1.65
N LYS A 11 12.77 10.73 0.56
CA LYS A 11 11.57 10.34 -0.20
C LYS A 11 10.52 9.68 0.71
N THR A 12 10.96 8.72 1.51
CA THR A 12 10.16 8.08 2.55
C THR A 12 9.71 9.09 3.62
N THR A 13 10.53 10.08 3.96
CA THR A 13 10.17 11.16 4.91
C THR A 13 9.04 12.03 4.38
N LEU A 14 9.11 12.46 3.11
CA LEU A 14 8.06 13.24 2.46
C LEU A 14 6.77 12.43 2.34
N ALA A 15 6.86 11.15 1.93
CA ALA A 15 5.71 10.26 1.89
C ALA A 15 5.07 10.09 3.28
N LYS A 16 5.88 9.94 4.35
CA LYS A 16 5.39 9.89 5.74
C LYS A 16 4.71 11.20 6.16
N MET A 17 5.22 12.35 5.74
CA MET A 17 4.58 13.64 6.02
C MET A 17 3.20 13.74 5.35
N VAL A 18 3.10 13.38 4.07
CA VAL A 18 1.82 13.38 3.34
C VAL A 18 0.85 12.37 3.95
N PHE A 19 1.30 11.14 4.21
CA PHE A 19 0.46 10.09 4.79
C PHE A 19 -0.14 10.49 6.15
N ASN A 20 0.64 11.21 6.98
CA ASN A 20 0.19 11.62 8.29
C ASN A 20 -0.59 12.93 8.31
N HIS A 21 -0.64 13.66 7.19
CA HIS A 21 -1.28 14.96 7.08
C HIS A 21 -2.79 14.85 7.30
N GLU A 22 -3.34 15.74 8.12
CA GLU A 22 -4.76 15.71 8.53
C GLU A 22 -5.71 15.79 7.34
N VAL A 23 -5.38 16.59 6.32
CA VAL A 23 -6.16 16.69 5.08
C VAL A 23 -6.28 15.34 4.36
N ILE A 24 -5.21 14.53 4.33
CA ILE A 24 -5.26 13.19 3.73
C ILE A 24 -6.15 12.29 4.59
N LYS A 25 -5.97 12.31 5.92
CA LYS A 25 -6.81 11.52 6.84
C LYS A 25 -8.29 11.90 6.80
N ALA A 26 -8.60 13.17 6.51
CA ALA A 26 -9.97 13.65 6.40
C ALA A 26 -10.60 13.39 5.02
N HIS A 27 -9.81 13.26 3.95
CA HIS A 27 -10.31 13.08 2.59
C HIS A 27 -10.54 11.61 2.21
N PHE A 28 -9.80 10.68 2.83
CA PHE A 28 -9.83 9.27 2.51
C PHE A 28 -10.44 8.46 3.66
N ASP A 29 -11.31 7.51 3.34
CA ASP A 29 -11.93 6.61 4.32
C ASP A 29 -10.88 5.74 5.02
N LYS A 30 -9.79 5.42 4.31
CA LYS A 30 -8.67 4.66 4.88
C LYS A 30 -7.35 4.97 4.18
N THR A 31 -6.30 5.07 5.00
CA THR A 31 -4.91 5.27 4.56
C THR A 31 -4.12 4.00 4.83
N MET A 32 -3.38 3.48 3.85
CA MET A 32 -2.61 2.25 3.93
C MET A 32 -1.15 2.50 3.50
N TRP A 33 -0.21 1.93 4.24
CA TRP A 33 1.21 1.96 3.92
C TRP A 33 1.71 0.54 3.80
N VAL A 34 2.19 0.16 2.62
CA VAL A 34 2.66 -1.19 2.35
C VAL A 34 4.12 -1.13 1.96
N CYS A 35 4.95 -1.81 2.74
CA CYS A 35 6.36 -1.98 2.44
C CYS A 35 6.53 -3.04 1.36
N VAL A 36 7.25 -2.68 0.30
CA VAL A 36 7.59 -3.54 -0.82
C VAL A 36 9.06 -3.93 -0.66
N SER A 37 9.31 -5.17 -0.24
CA SER A 37 10.66 -5.71 -0.16
C SER A 37 11.11 -6.30 -1.50
N LYS A 38 12.43 -6.45 -1.68
CA LYS A 38 13.01 -7.21 -2.81
C LYS A 38 13.22 -8.67 -2.41
N PRO A 39 12.82 -9.64 -3.24
CA PRO A 39 12.28 -9.50 -4.60
C PRO A 39 10.83 -8.95 -4.62
N PHE A 40 10.50 -8.21 -5.69
CA PHE A 40 9.15 -7.66 -5.91
C PHE A 40 8.15 -8.79 -6.21
N VAL A 41 7.41 -9.24 -5.18
CA VAL A 41 6.40 -10.29 -5.32
C VAL A 41 5.00 -9.68 -5.18
N ILE A 42 4.23 -9.69 -6.28
CA ILE A 42 2.89 -9.08 -6.35
C ILE A 42 1.96 -9.64 -5.27
N ILE A 43 2.00 -10.95 -4.99
CA ILE A 43 1.11 -11.56 -3.99
C ILE A 43 1.36 -10.99 -2.59
N ASN A 44 2.61 -10.70 -2.24
CA ASN A 44 2.96 -10.12 -0.94
C ASN A 44 2.46 -8.68 -0.82
N ILE A 45 2.48 -7.92 -1.91
CA ILE A 45 1.96 -6.55 -1.94
C ILE A 45 0.45 -6.56 -1.76
N LEU A 46 -0.26 -7.41 -2.50
CA LEU A 46 -1.71 -7.56 -2.37
C LEU A 46 -2.10 -8.02 -0.96
N GLU A 47 -1.34 -8.93 -0.38
CA GLU A 47 -1.54 -9.40 0.99
C GLU A 47 -1.28 -8.28 2.01
N GLY A 48 -0.24 -7.46 1.80
CA GLY A 48 0.04 -6.29 2.63
C GLY A 48 -1.07 -5.22 2.56
N ILE A 49 -1.64 -5.00 1.37
CA ILE A 49 -2.82 -4.13 1.21
C ILE A 49 -4.01 -4.74 1.96
N PHE A 50 -4.26 -6.04 1.82
CA PHE A 50 -5.35 -6.74 2.47
C PHE A 50 -5.25 -6.67 4.00
N GLN A 51 -4.06 -6.93 4.54
CA GLN A 51 -3.79 -6.82 5.98
C GLN A 51 -3.97 -5.39 6.47
N SER A 52 -3.48 -4.38 5.71
CA SER A 52 -3.72 -2.98 6.05
C SER A 52 -5.21 -2.63 6.02
N LEU A 53 -5.98 -3.23 5.11
CA LEU A 53 -7.41 -2.97 4.91
C LEU A 53 -8.29 -3.63 5.97
N LEU A 54 -8.02 -4.88 6.36
CA LEU A 54 -8.89 -5.68 7.23
C LEU A 54 -8.29 -6.06 8.57
N ASN A 55 -7.00 -5.74 8.81
CA ASN A 55 -6.23 -6.16 9.98
C ASN A 55 -6.18 -7.69 10.17
N THR A 56 -6.29 -8.47 9.09
CA THR A 56 -6.22 -9.93 9.08
C THR A 56 -5.48 -10.43 7.84
N SER A 57 -4.99 -11.67 7.85
CA SER A 57 -4.51 -12.33 6.63
C SER A 57 -5.68 -12.80 5.77
N SER A 58 -5.47 -12.87 4.46
CA SER A 58 -6.47 -13.39 3.53
C SER A 58 -6.57 -14.91 3.59
N GLY A 59 -5.45 -15.58 3.91
CA GLY A 59 -5.33 -17.04 3.79
C GLY A 59 -5.44 -17.55 2.35
N LEU A 60 -5.38 -16.64 1.36
CA LEU A 60 -5.54 -16.94 -0.04
C LEU A 60 -4.17 -17.09 -0.72
N ASN A 61 -3.99 -18.20 -1.42
CA ASN A 61 -2.78 -18.47 -2.22
C ASN A 61 -2.96 -18.10 -3.71
N SER A 62 -4.19 -17.73 -4.11
CA SER A 62 -4.49 -17.28 -5.48
C SER A 62 -4.55 -15.77 -5.54
N LYS A 63 -3.76 -15.19 -6.45
CA LYS A 63 -3.76 -13.76 -6.77
C LYS A 63 -5.15 -13.28 -7.19
N GLU A 64 -5.85 -14.07 -7.99
CA GLU A 64 -7.17 -13.75 -8.54
C GLU A 64 -8.21 -13.68 -7.42
N ALA A 65 -8.21 -14.67 -6.52
CA ALA A 65 -9.10 -14.68 -5.36
C ALA A 65 -8.85 -13.47 -4.44
N LEU A 66 -7.58 -13.13 -4.20
CA LEU A 66 -7.19 -11.99 -3.38
C LEU A 66 -7.61 -10.65 -4.01
N LEU A 67 -7.41 -10.49 -5.32
CA LEU A 67 -7.84 -9.31 -6.06
C LEU A 67 -9.36 -9.13 -6.03
N LEU A 68 -10.12 -10.20 -6.26
CA LEU A 68 -11.59 -10.16 -6.19
C LEU A 68 -12.07 -9.75 -4.80
N ARG A 69 -11.42 -10.26 -3.74
CA ARG A 69 -11.79 -9.87 -2.38
C ARG A 69 -11.45 -8.41 -2.10
N LEU A 70 -10.25 -7.96 -2.47
CA LEU A 70 -9.86 -6.55 -2.33
C LEU A 70 -10.82 -5.63 -3.07
N GLN A 71 -11.18 -5.94 -4.31
CA GLN A 71 -12.15 -5.16 -5.09
C GLN A 71 -13.50 -5.04 -4.38
N LYS A 72 -13.98 -6.13 -3.79
CA LYS A 72 -15.24 -6.15 -3.03
C LYS A 72 -15.16 -5.30 -1.76
N GLU A 73 -14.07 -5.41 -0.99
CA GLU A 73 -13.89 -4.67 0.26
C GLU A 73 -13.65 -3.17 0.03
N MET A 74 -13.02 -2.84 -1.11
CA MET A 74 -12.68 -1.47 -1.49
C MET A 74 -13.77 -0.74 -2.28
N GLN A 75 -14.88 -1.41 -2.59
CA GLN A 75 -15.94 -0.82 -3.41
C GLN A 75 -16.59 0.38 -2.69
N GLY A 76 -16.70 1.50 -3.39
CA GLY A 76 -17.44 2.69 -2.94
C GLY A 76 -16.74 3.55 -1.88
N LYS A 77 -15.45 3.31 -1.60
CA LYS A 77 -14.66 4.06 -0.62
C LYS A 77 -13.42 4.67 -1.27
N LYS A 78 -12.92 5.76 -0.70
CA LYS A 78 -11.69 6.43 -1.10
C LYS A 78 -10.52 5.95 -0.24
N TYR A 79 -9.46 5.51 -0.90
CA TYR A 79 -8.26 5.00 -0.23
C TYR A 79 -7.02 5.81 -0.62
N PHE A 80 -6.14 6.02 0.35
CA PHE A 80 -4.79 6.51 0.10
C PHE A 80 -3.80 5.38 0.34
N LEU A 81 -3.07 4.96 -0.69
CA LEU A 81 -2.11 3.86 -0.62
C LEU A 81 -0.71 4.37 -0.92
N VAL A 82 0.22 4.11 0.01
CA VAL A 82 1.65 4.31 -0.19
C VAL A 82 2.32 2.95 -0.37
N LEU A 83 3.08 2.80 -1.45
CA LEU A 83 3.96 1.65 -1.69
C LEU A 83 5.41 2.14 -1.52
N ASP A 84 6.08 1.68 -0.46
CA ASP A 84 7.43 2.13 -0.09
C ASP A 84 8.45 1.00 -0.33
N ASP A 85 9.50 1.25 -1.11
CA ASP A 85 10.62 0.31 -1.33
C ASP A 85 11.59 0.46 -0.14
N VAL A 86 11.78 -0.63 0.62
CA VAL A 86 12.69 -0.69 1.78
C VAL A 86 13.96 -1.43 1.41
#